data_AF-A0A1M5YGC6-F1
#
_entry.id   AF-A0A1M5YGC6-F1
#
_cell.length_a   1.000
_cell.length_b   1.000
_cell.length_c   1.000
_cell.angle_alpha   90.00
_cell.angle_beta   90.00
_cell.angle_gamma   90.00
#
_symmetry.space_group_name_H-M   'P 1'
#
loop_
_entity.id
_entity.type
_entity.pdbx_description
1 polymer ?
#
loop_
_entity_poly.entity_id
_entity_poly.type
_entity_poly.pdbx_seq_one_letter_code
_entity_poly.pdbx_strand_id
1 'polypeptide(L)'
;MTGPERLLQSNLLDTDPIDEEHGILDMEFIIGKCKEVFDEYPVNYCILFGSYAKGKANESSDLDFLISTDVKGLKFYGLVEKLRTTLHKRVDVLIWISLKIIWNLRMKY
;
A
#
# COMPACT_ATOMS: atom_id res chain seq x y z
N MET A 1 -39.98 -25.63 -5.82
CA MET A 1 -40.25 -24.49 -6.72
C MET A 1 -38.98 -23.68 -6.86
N THR A 2 -38.34 -23.85 -8.01
CA THR A 2 -37.08 -23.24 -8.44
C THR A 2 -37.34 -21.82 -8.93
N GLY A 3 -36.89 -20.81 -8.16
CA GLY A 3 -36.91 -19.41 -8.57
C GLY A 3 -35.52 -18.95 -9.05
N PRO A 4 -35.43 -18.00 -9.99
CA PRO A 4 -34.18 -17.46 -10.51
C PRO A 4 -33.34 -16.69 -9.48
N GLU A 5 -33.85 -16.50 -8.26
CA GLU A 5 -33.20 -15.71 -7.20
C GLU A 5 -31.93 -16.36 -6.62
N ARG A 6 -31.72 -17.67 -6.79
CA ARG A 6 -30.46 -18.33 -6.34
C ARG A 6 -29.27 -18.13 -7.29
N LEU A 7 -29.49 -17.68 -8.52
CA LEU A 7 -28.42 -17.45 -9.50
C LEU A 7 -27.80 -16.04 -9.41
N LEU A 8 -28.44 -15.12 -8.70
CA LEU A 8 -27.91 -13.76 -8.51
C LEU A 8 -26.90 -13.67 -7.35
N GLN A 9 -26.92 -14.63 -6.41
CA GLN A 9 -25.98 -14.68 -5.29
C GLN A 9 -24.68 -15.45 -5.62
N SER A 10 -24.62 -16.15 -6.75
CA SER A 10 -23.42 -16.89 -7.18
C SER A 10 -22.47 -16.07 -8.06
N ASN A 11 -22.88 -14.89 -8.52
CA ASN A 11 -22.10 -14.07 -9.47
C ASN A 11 -21.45 -12.84 -8.82
N LEU A 12 -21.37 -12.79 -7.49
CA LEU A 12 -20.66 -11.74 -6.75
C LEU A 12 -19.60 -12.33 -5.80
N LEU A 13 -19.05 -13.48 -6.16
CA LEU A 13 -17.89 -14.13 -5.52
C LEU A 13 -16.77 -14.39 -6.53
N ASP A 14 -16.77 -13.63 -7.63
CA ASP A 14 -15.71 -13.61 -8.63
C ASP A 14 -15.10 -12.19 -8.65
N THR A 15 -14.83 -11.65 -7.46
CA THR A 15 -13.95 -10.49 -7.34
C THR A 15 -12.54 -11.07 -7.40
N ASP A 16 -11.88 -10.92 -8.55
CA ASP A 16 -10.49 -11.28 -8.78
C ASP A 16 -9.67 -11.12 -7.49
N PRO A 17 -8.98 -12.16 -7.00
CA PRO A 17 -8.22 -12.07 -5.76
C PRO A 17 -7.03 -11.16 -6.02
N ILE A 18 -7.21 -9.85 -5.87
CA ILE A 18 -6.09 -8.92 -5.84
C ILE A 18 -5.34 -9.24 -4.56
N ASP A 19 -4.21 -9.90 -4.74
CA ASP A 19 -3.32 -10.34 -3.68
C ASP A 19 -1.89 -9.86 -3.98
N GLU A 20 -0.93 -10.33 -3.19
CA GLU A 20 0.46 -9.90 -3.32
C GLU A 20 1.08 -10.32 -4.66
N GLU A 21 0.51 -11.30 -5.36
CA GLU A 21 1.04 -11.87 -6.60
C GLU A 21 0.12 -11.66 -7.81
N HIS A 22 -1.15 -11.31 -7.61
CA HIS A 22 -2.19 -11.20 -8.64
C HIS A 22 -2.88 -9.83 -8.61
N GLY A 23 -3.18 -9.28 -9.79
CA GLY A 23 -3.97 -8.05 -9.96
C GLY A 23 -3.19 -6.73 -9.85
N ILE A 24 -3.58 -5.73 -10.64
CA ILE A 24 -3.03 -4.36 -10.58
C ILE A 24 -4.02 -3.47 -9.85
N LEU A 25 -3.56 -2.76 -8.82
CA LEU A 25 -4.39 -1.82 -8.09
C LEU A 25 -4.57 -0.52 -8.87
N ASP A 26 -5.81 -0.03 -8.88
CA ASP A 26 -6.12 1.29 -9.43
C ASP A 26 -5.59 2.42 -8.51
N MET A 27 -5.15 3.52 -9.11
CA MET A 27 -4.59 4.65 -8.36
C MET A 27 -5.61 5.30 -7.41
N GLU A 28 -6.88 5.42 -7.80
CA GLU A 28 -7.92 5.96 -6.93
C GLU A 28 -8.19 5.03 -5.74
N PHE A 29 -8.16 3.71 -5.98
CA PHE A 29 -8.28 2.72 -4.92
C PHE A 29 -7.12 2.82 -3.91
N ILE A 30 -5.87 2.89 -4.41
CA ILE A 30 -4.68 3.05 -3.55
C ILE A 30 -4.82 4.32 -2.71
N ILE A 31 -5.15 5.45 -3.33
CA ILE A 31 -5.31 6.73 -2.63
C ILE A 31 -6.43 6.65 -1.57
N GLY A 32 -7.58 6.04 -1.91
CA GLY A 32 -8.69 5.85 -0.99
C GLY A 32 -8.30 5.03 0.24
N LYS A 33 -7.66 3.88 0.03
CA LYS A 33 -7.22 3.00 1.12
C LYS A 33 -6.11 3.59 1.96
N CYS A 34 -5.15 4.29 1.34
CA CYS A 34 -4.12 5.00 2.09
C CYS A 34 -4.72 6.08 3.01
N LYS A 35 -5.74 6.82 2.55
CA LYS A 35 -6.42 7.82 3.39
C LYS A 35 -7.08 7.19 4.62
N GLU A 36 -7.81 6.09 4.45
CA GLU A 36 -8.43 5.35 5.56
C GLU A 36 -7.39 4.99 6.64
N VAL A 37 -6.21 4.51 6.23
CA VAL A 37 -5.13 4.17 7.16
C VAL A 37 -4.52 5.42 7.79
N PHE A 38 -4.22 6.46 7.00
CA PHE A 38 -3.53 7.65 7.50
C PHE A 38 -4.38 8.49 8.46
N ASP A 39 -5.71 8.40 8.42
CA ASP A 39 -6.58 9.05 9.40
C ASP A 39 -6.35 8.53 10.84
N GLU A 40 -5.78 7.33 11.00
CA GLU A 40 -5.47 6.74 12.31
C GLU A 40 -4.07 7.05 12.85
N TYR A 41 -3.20 7.67 12.04
CA TYR A 41 -1.79 7.90 12.40
C TYR A 41 -1.37 9.35 12.12
N PRO A 42 -0.47 9.94 12.93
CA PRO A 42 0.06 11.28 12.64
C PRO A 42 1.08 11.22 11.49
N VAL A 43 0.59 11.09 10.26
CA VAL A 43 1.36 11.12 9.02
C VAL A 43 1.31 12.53 8.45
N ASN A 44 2.49 13.12 8.19
CA ASN A 44 2.59 14.47 7.63
C ASN A 44 2.31 14.47 6.13
N TYR A 45 2.96 13.54 5.41
CA TYR A 45 2.69 13.28 4.00
C TYR A 45 3.17 11.89 3.61
N CYS A 46 2.54 11.35 2.58
CA CYS A 46 2.92 10.11 1.92
C CYS A 46 3.02 10.36 0.41
N ILE A 47 4.08 9.87 -0.21
CA ILE A 47 4.28 9.94 -1.66
C ILE A 47 4.42 8.52 -2.20
N LEU A 48 3.53 8.12 -3.11
CA LEU A 48 3.70 6.90 -3.88
C LEU A 48 4.73 7.16 -4.99
N PHE A 49 5.75 6.32 -5.07
CA PHE A 49 6.74 6.33 -6.14
C PHE A 49 6.85 4.95 -6.78
N GLY A 50 7.90 4.71 -7.55
CA GLY A 50 8.15 3.39 -8.13
C GLY A 50 7.33 3.09 -9.38
N SER A 51 7.00 1.83 -9.59
CA SER A 51 6.38 1.33 -10.82
C SER A 51 4.94 1.80 -10.98
N TYR A 52 4.15 1.83 -9.90
CA TYR A 52 2.76 2.31 -9.90
C TYR A 52 2.66 3.78 -10.28
N ALA A 53 3.47 4.65 -9.66
CA ALA A 53 3.51 6.07 -10.00
C ALA A 53 3.95 6.34 -11.46
N LYS A 54 4.67 5.40 -12.08
CA LYS A 54 5.15 5.49 -13.48
C LYS A 54 4.20 4.81 -14.48
N GLY A 55 3.10 4.21 -14.03
CA GLY A 55 2.19 3.43 -14.89
C GLY A 55 2.85 2.18 -15.49
N LYS A 56 3.91 1.66 -14.86
CA LYS A 56 4.66 0.47 -15.30
C LYS A 56 4.53 -0.70 -14.32
N ALA A 57 3.57 -0.63 -13.39
CA ALA A 57 3.31 -1.70 -12.45
C ALA A 57 2.79 -2.95 -13.19
N ASN A 58 3.25 -4.10 -12.73
CA ASN A 58 2.72 -5.40 -13.08
C ASN A 58 2.09 -6.04 -11.83
N GLU A 59 1.50 -7.21 -11.99
CA GLU A 59 0.76 -7.89 -10.90
C GLU A 59 1.62 -8.20 -9.68
N SER A 60 2.92 -8.46 -9.86
CA SER A 60 3.85 -8.73 -8.76
C SER A 60 4.60 -7.48 -8.27
N SER A 61 4.25 -6.30 -8.77
CA SER A 61 4.89 -5.05 -8.35
C SER A 61 4.48 -4.65 -6.95
N ASP A 62 5.47 -4.22 -6.19
CA ASP A 62 5.30 -3.69 -4.85
C ASP A 62 4.83 -2.22 -4.92
N LEU A 63 4.18 -1.75 -3.85
CA LEU A 63 3.82 -0.35 -3.67
C LEU A 63 4.91 0.37 -2.88
N ASP A 64 5.65 1.22 -3.57
CA ASP A 64 6.72 2.01 -2.98
C ASP A 64 6.21 3.34 -2.40
N PHE A 65 6.29 3.52 -1.08
CA PHE A 65 5.88 4.74 -0.41
C PHE A 65 7.02 5.45 0.30
N LEU A 66 7.07 6.77 0.16
CA LEU A 66 7.90 7.65 0.98
C LEU A 66 7.00 8.32 2.00
N ILE A 67 7.15 7.94 3.27
CA ILE A 67 6.31 8.43 4.36
C ILE A 67 7.13 9.35 5.26
N SER A 68 6.60 10.55 5.48
CA SER A 68 7.06 11.47 6.51
C SER A 68 6.09 11.43 7.68
N THR A 69 6.57 10.96 8.83
CA THR A 69 5.77 10.81 10.04
C THR A 69 6.67 10.92 11.27
N ASP A 70 6.09 11.40 12.37
CA ASP A 70 6.73 11.37 13.68
C ASP A 70 6.56 10.03 14.41
N VAL A 71 5.79 9.11 13.82
CA VAL A 71 5.58 7.75 14.33
C VAL A 71 6.89 6.96 14.27
N LYS A 72 7.28 6.34 15.39
CA LYS A 72 8.53 5.57 15.53
C LYS A 72 8.27 4.22 16.21
N GLY A 73 9.24 3.31 16.08
CA GLY A 73 9.24 2.01 16.76
C GLY A 73 8.07 1.13 16.32
N LEU A 74 7.47 0.40 17.27
CA LEU A 74 6.39 -0.56 17.00
C LEU A 74 5.16 0.06 16.33
N LYS A 75 4.84 1.33 16.64
CA LYS A 75 3.72 2.02 16.00
C LYS A 75 3.95 2.25 14.50
N PHE A 76 5.21 2.45 14.10
CA PHE A 76 5.55 2.61 12.69
C PHE A 76 5.41 1.27 11.96
N TYR A 77 5.87 0.18 12.59
CA TYR A 77 5.66 -1.17 12.04
C TYR A 77 4.16 -1.48 11.89
N GLY A 78 3.34 -1.08 12.87
CA GLY A 78 1.89 -1.20 12.78
C GLY A 78 1.27 -0.42 11.62
N LEU A 79 1.76 0.80 11.34
CA LEU A 79 1.34 1.58 10.17
C LEU A 79 1.66 0.84 8.86
N VAL A 80 2.89 0.34 8.71
CA VAL A 80 3.33 -0.39 7.52
C VAL A 80 2.51 -1.66 7.32
N GLU A 81 2.29 -2.44 8.38
CA GLU A 81 1.51 -3.67 8.30
C GLU A 81 0.05 -3.41 7.99
N LYS A 82 -0.52 -2.30 8.50
CA LYS A 82 -1.88 -1.90 8.20
C LYS A 82 -2.05 -1.47 6.74
N LEU A 83 -1.04 -0.80 6.16
CA LEU A 83 -1.01 -0.54 4.71
C LEU A 83 -0.96 -1.84 3.90
N ARG A 84 -0.05 -2.75 4.24
CA ARG A 84 0.11 -4.05 3.55
C ARG A 84 -1.19 -4.86 3.55
N THR A 85 -1.82 -4.96 4.71
CA THR A 85 -3.07 -5.72 4.89
C THR A 85 -4.28 -5.06 4.24
N THR A 86 -4.38 -3.73 4.25
CA THR A 86 -5.50 -3.00 3.62
C THR A 86 -5.40 -3.00 2.09
N LEU A 87 -4.18 -2.93 1.56
CA LEU A 87 -3.93 -2.89 0.12
C LEU A 87 -3.79 -4.29 -0.49
N HIS A 88 -3.67 -5.33 0.34
CA HIS A 88 -3.43 -6.71 -0.09
C HIS A 88 -2.25 -6.84 -1.08
N LYS A 89 -1.25 -5.97 -0.95
CA LYS A 89 -0.06 -5.90 -1.80
C LYS A 89 1.18 -5.81 -0.93
N ARG A 90 2.32 -6.26 -1.47
CA ARG A 90 3.62 -5.94 -0.87
C ARG A 90 3.84 -4.43 -0.90
N VAL A 91 4.31 -3.90 0.23
CA VAL A 91 4.49 -2.47 0.46
C VAL A 91 5.93 -2.25 0.92
N ASP A 92 6.67 -1.41 0.19
CA ASP A 92 7.99 -0.93 0.61
C ASP A 92 7.87 0.51 1.11
N VAL A 93 8.38 0.79 2.32
CA VAL A 93 8.25 2.11 2.95
C VAL A 93 9.62 2.68 3.25
N LEU A 94 9.92 3.78 2.60
CA LEU A 94 11.07 4.62 2.91
C LEU A 94 10.67 5.74 3.87
N ILE A 95 11.48 5.96 4.90
CA ILE A 95 11.38 7.11 5.79
C ILE A 95 12.52 8.09 5.53
N TRP A 96 12.22 9.38 5.63
CA TRP A 96 13.19 10.47 5.42
C TRP A 96 14.44 10.34 6.31
N ILE A 97 14.29 9.85 7.53
CA ILE A 97 15.40 9.64 8.47
C ILE A 97 16.44 8.63 7.97
N SER A 98 16.02 7.62 7.20
CA SER A 98 16.92 6.59 6.65
C SER A 98 17.89 7.16 5.63
N LEU A 99 17.46 8.14 4.82
CA LEU A 99 18.35 8.83 3.89
C LEU A 99 19.41 9.62 4.66
N LYS A 100 19.06 10.31 5.75
CA LYS A 100 20.03 11.14 6.48
C LYS A 100 21.19 10.30 7.06
N ILE A 101 20.95 9.05 7.44
CA ILE A 101 22.01 8.14 7.94
C ILE A 101 22.92 7.68 6.81
N ILE A 102 22.36 7.24 5.68
CA ILE A 102 23.14 6.77 4.51
C ILE A 102 24.00 7.90 3.94
N TRP A 103 23.42 9.11 3.82
CA TRP A 103 24.17 10.28 3.35
C TRP A 103 25.27 10.70 4.32
N ASN A 104 25.06 10.64 5.64
CA ASN A 104 26.11 10.96 6.61
C ASN A 104 27.27 9.95 6.59
N LEU A 105 26.99 8.68 6.30
CA LEU A 105 28.03 7.65 6.13
C LEU A 105 28.80 7.82 4.83
N ARG A 106 28.12 8.23 3.74
CA ARG A 106 28.72 8.39 2.41
C ARG A 106 29.54 9.69 2.26
N MET A 107 29.29 10.70 3.09
CA MET A 107 30.05 11.96 3.11
C MET A 107 31.25 11.96 4.07
N LYS A 108 31.49 10.84 4.77
CA LYS A 108 32.62 10.67 5.70
C LYS A 108 33.81 9.90 5.12
N TYR A 109 33.77 9.54 3.84
CA TYR A 109 34.85 8.88 3.11
C TYR A 109 35.11 9.57 1.78
#